data_AF-A0A5B7WX16-F1
#
_entry.id   AF-A0A5B7WX16-F1
#
_cell.length_a   1.000
_cell.length_b   1.000
_cell.length_c   1.000
_cell.angle_alpha   90.00
_cell.angle_beta   90.00
_cell.angle_gamma   90.00
#
_symmetry.space_group_name_H-M   'P 1'
#
loop_
_entity.id
_entity.type
_entity.pdbx_description
1 polymer ?
#
loop_
_entity_poly.entity_id
_entity_poly.type
_entity_poly.pdbx_seq_one_letter_code
_entity_poly.pdbx_strand_id
1 'polypeptide(L)'
;MRRILNWAFGYMLVGVASGLFYREFTKANDFPAGEFTQLGLAHTHLLTLGFIVLLIVLLLEKAFALSTHRKLFGWFFATYNAGVILTSAMLIVHGMLTVRGVESSAMIAGFAGLGHMFLTAGMILLFVLLRRQVRPAMAGGTTAAAGQAGLQR
;
A
#
# COMPACT_ATOMS: atom_id res chain seq x y z
N MET A 1 11.67 -6.60 8.31
CA MET A 1 11.52 -7.53 7.17
C MET A 1 10.35 -8.52 7.34
N ARG A 2 10.38 -9.51 8.25
CA ARG A 2 9.28 -10.53 8.39
C ARG A 2 7.88 -9.94 8.49
N ARG A 3 7.72 -8.84 9.24
CA ARG A 3 6.44 -8.12 9.36
C ARG A 3 5.92 -7.63 8.00
N ILE A 4 6.77 -6.98 7.19
CA ILE A 4 6.36 -6.44 5.88
C ILE A 4 5.90 -7.58 4.95
N LEU A 5 6.64 -8.69 4.95
CA LEU A 5 6.32 -9.87 4.14
C LEU A 5 4.96 -10.48 4.53
N ASN A 6 4.71 -10.66 5.82
CA ASN A 6 3.43 -11.22 6.29
C ASN A 6 2.24 -10.33 5.93
N TRP A 7 2.41 -9.00 6.04
CA TRP A 7 1.38 -8.05 5.63
C TRP A 7 1.15 -8.08 4.11
N ALA A 8 2.21 -8.08 3.30
CA ALA A 8 2.10 -8.19 1.84
C ALA A 8 1.36 -9.48 1.44
N PHE A 9 1.70 -10.61 2.06
CA PHE A 9 1.01 -11.88 1.82
C PHE A 9 -0.46 -11.84 2.24
N GLY A 10 -0.78 -11.23 3.38
CA GLY A 10 -2.16 -11.01 3.81
C GLY A 10 -2.97 -10.21 2.79
N TYR A 11 -2.43 -9.09 2.29
CA TYR A 11 -3.09 -8.31 1.24
C TYR A 11 -3.19 -9.04 -0.08
N MET A 12 -2.23 -9.91 -0.42
CA MET A 12 -2.34 -10.76 -1.61
C MET A 12 -3.54 -11.69 -1.49
N LEU A 13 -3.72 -12.37 -0.35
CA LEU A 13 -4.86 -13.26 -0.11
C LEU A 13 -6.19 -12.50 -0.18
N VAL A 14 -6.30 -11.38 0.55
CA VAL A 14 -7.51 -10.55 0.57
C VAL A 14 -7.77 -9.92 -0.80
N GLY A 15 -6.72 -9.53 -1.52
CA GLY A 15 -6.80 -9.01 -2.88
C GLY A 15 -7.40 -10.05 -3.82
N VAL A 16 -6.83 -11.26 -3.90
CA VAL A 16 -7.37 -12.33 -4.76
C VAL A 16 -8.81 -12.70 -4.36
N ALA A 17 -9.08 -12.84 -3.06
CA ALA A 17 -10.43 -13.13 -2.55
C ALA A 17 -11.44 -12.05 -2.92
N SER A 18 -11.08 -10.76 -2.87
CA SER A 18 -11.98 -9.66 -3.25
C SER A 18 -12.28 -9.64 -4.76
N GLY A 19 -11.35 -10.09 -5.60
CA GLY A 19 -11.58 -10.25 -7.04
C GLY A 19 -12.61 -11.35 -7.35
N LEU A 20 -12.55 -12.47 -6.62
CA LEU A 20 -13.58 -13.52 -6.70
C LEU A 20 -14.92 -13.02 -6.15
N PHE A 21 -14.89 -12.36 -4.98
CA PHE A 21 -16.08 -11.80 -4.35
C PHE A 21 -16.81 -10.82 -5.28
N TYR A 22 -16.09 -9.92 -5.96
CA TYR A 22 -16.67 -9.01 -6.95
C TYR A 22 -17.48 -9.78 -8.01
N ARG A 23 -16.91 -10.83 -8.60
CA ARG A 23 -17.54 -11.59 -9.69
C ARG A 23 -18.78 -12.34 -9.24
N GLU A 24 -18.70 -13.00 -8.08
CA GLU A 24 -19.84 -13.76 -7.55
C GLU A 24 -20.94 -12.85 -7.01
N PHE A 25 -20.57 -11.73 -6.37
CA PHE A 25 -21.53 -10.79 -5.80
C PHE A 25 -22.32 -10.04 -6.88
N THR A 26 -21.67 -9.54 -7.94
CA THR A 26 -22.40 -8.88 -9.03
C THR A 26 -23.34 -9.85 -9.74
N LYS A 27 -22.88 -11.07 -10.00
CA LYS A 27 -23.69 -12.14 -10.59
C LYS A 27 -24.90 -12.50 -9.72
N ALA A 28 -24.73 -12.59 -8.40
CA ALA A 28 -25.81 -12.92 -7.48
C ALA A 28 -26.86 -11.80 -7.30
N ASN A 29 -26.56 -10.56 -7.72
CA ASN A 29 -27.49 -9.43 -7.66
C ASN A 29 -27.95 -8.99 -9.06
N ASP A 30 -27.79 -9.84 -10.08
CA ASP A 30 -28.16 -9.56 -11.48
C ASP A 30 -27.60 -8.24 -12.02
N PHE A 31 -26.44 -7.81 -11.49
CA PHE A 31 -25.81 -6.56 -11.88
C PHE A 31 -25.21 -6.69 -13.29
N PRO A 32 -25.45 -5.73 -14.20
CA PRO A 32 -25.02 -5.83 -15.60
C PRO A 32 -23.53 -6.13 -15.75
N ALA A 33 -23.22 -7.14 -16.54
CA ALA A 33 -21.85 -7.54 -16.81
C ALA A 33 -21.09 -6.41 -17.50
N GLY A 34 -20.01 -5.93 -16.87
CA GLY A 34 -19.18 -4.85 -17.40
C GLY A 34 -19.59 -3.44 -16.95
N GLU A 35 -20.65 -3.29 -16.16
CA GLU A 35 -20.99 -2.01 -15.56
C GLU A 35 -19.99 -1.63 -14.46
N PHE A 36 -19.70 -0.34 -14.36
CA PHE A 36 -18.71 0.19 -13.44
C PHE A 36 -19.22 0.14 -11.98
N THR A 37 -18.41 -0.43 -11.10
CA THR A 37 -18.63 -0.39 -9.65
C THR A 37 -17.29 -0.26 -8.92
N GLN A 38 -17.28 0.44 -7.78
CA GLN A 38 -16.10 0.54 -6.93
C GLN A 38 -15.64 -0.83 -6.40
N LEU A 39 -16.54 -1.83 -6.38
CA LEU A 39 -16.21 -3.17 -5.91
C LEU A 39 -15.12 -3.83 -6.76
N GLY A 40 -15.13 -3.60 -8.08
CA GLY A 40 -14.10 -4.11 -8.99
C GLY A 40 -12.73 -3.45 -8.77
N LEU A 41 -12.71 -2.22 -8.25
CA LEU A 41 -11.47 -1.51 -7.93
C LEU A 41 -10.82 -1.98 -6.62
N ALA A 42 -11.58 -2.59 -5.71
CA ALA A 42 -11.04 -3.06 -4.43
C ALA A 42 -9.92 -4.09 -4.65
N HIS A 43 -10.10 -5.01 -5.60
CA HIS A 43 -9.11 -6.01 -5.97
C HIS A 43 -7.77 -5.39 -6.41
N THR A 44 -7.82 -4.45 -7.35
CA THR A 44 -6.63 -3.82 -7.91
C THR A 44 -5.90 -2.96 -6.89
N HIS A 45 -6.64 -2.26 -6.01
CA HIS A 45 -6.04 -1.44 -4.95
C HIS A 45 -5.40 -2.30 -3.87
N LEU A 46 -6.03 -3.40 -3.44
CA LEU A 46 -5.46 -4.34 -2.48
C LEU A 46 -4.19 -5.00 -3.00
N LEU A 47 -4.19 -5.47 -4.26
CA LEU A 47 -2.99 -6.07 -4.86
C LEU A 47 -1.90 -5.03 -5.12
N THR A 48 -2.24 -3.84 -5.60
CA THR A 48 -1.22 -2.84 -5.93
C THR A 48 -0.66 -2.18 -4.67
N LEU A 49 -1.51 -1.60 -3.82
CA LEU A 49 -1.09 -0.86 -2.63
C LEU A 49 -0.73 -1.79 -1.47
N GLY A 50 -1.51 -2.84 -1.26
CA GLY A 50 -1.29 -3.77 -0.16
C GLY A 50 -0.18 -4.80 -0.42
N PHE A 51 -0.12 -5.36 -1.63
CA PHE A 51 0.86 -6.39 -1.97
C PHE A 51 2.10 -5.82 -2.67
N ILE A 52 1.95 -5.23 -3.86
CA ILE A 52 3.09 -4.77 -4.69
C ILE A 52 3.90 -3.69 -3.97
N VAL A 53 3.25 -2.63 -3.48
CA VAL A 53 3.97 -1.54 -2.79
C VAL A 53 4.65 -2.04 -1.52
N LEU A 54 4.05 -2.95 -0.75
CA LEU A 54 4.73 -3.53 0.42
C LEU A 54 5.92 -4.41 0.03
N LEU A 55 5.88 -5.12 -1.10
CA LEU A 55 7.06 -5.81 -1.63
C LEU A 55 8.16 -4.83 -2.04
N ILE A 56 7.81 -3.70 -2.66
CA ILE A 56 8.77 -2.62 -2.96
C ILE A 56 9.37 -2.08 -1.66
N VAL A 57 8.55 -1.81 -0.64
CA VAL A 57 9.01 -1.37 0.68
C VAL A 57 9.92 -2.40 1.34
N LEU A 58 9.65 -3.70 1.17
CA LEU A 58 10.53 -4.78 1.64
C LEU A 58 11.90 -4.73 0.95
N LEU A 59 11.94 -4.48 -0.36
CA LEU A 59 13.19 -4.31 -1.11
C LEU A 59 13.95 -3.06 -0.66
N LEU A 60 13.25 -1.92 -0.46
CA LEU A 60 13.84 -0.68 0.03
C LEU A 60 14.38 -0.84 1.46
N GLU A 61 13.65 -1.56 2.32
CA GLU A 61 14.09 -1.92 3.67
C GLU A 61 15.37 -2.77 3.62
N LYS A 62 15.45 -3.73 2.69
CA LYS A 62 16.64 -4.56 2.49
C LYS A 62 17.84 -3.75 1.97
N ALA A 63 17.60 -2.78 1.09
CA ALA A 63 18.66 -1.98 0.47
C ALA A 63 19.19 -0.85 1.37
N PHE A 64 18.30 -0.18 2.11
CA PHE A 64 18.63 1.07 2.83
C PHE A 64 18.44 0.99 4.34
N ALA A 65 18.09 -0.19 4.89
CA ALA A 65 17.87 -0.40 6.32
C ALA A 65 16.95 0.67 6.97
N LEU A 66 15.81 0.96 6.33
CA LEU A 66 14.88 2.01 6.73
C LEU A 66 14.41 1.87 8.20
N SER A 67 14.28 0.63 8.68
CA SER A 67 13.87 0.29 10.05
C SER A 67 14.88 0.68 11.13
N THR A 68 16.10 1.10 10.77
CA THR A 68 17.05 1.74 11.69
C THR A 68 16.40 2.92 12.40
N HIS A 69 15.55 3.67 11.70
CA HIS A 69 14.71 4.72 12.28
C HIS A 69 13.37 4.14 12.78
N ARG A 70 13.42 3.29 13.81
CA ARG A 70 12.27 2.50 14.32
C ARG A 70 10.98 3.31 14.51
N LYS A 71 11.04 4.50 15.10
CA LYS A 71 9.86 5.36 15.33
C LYS A 71 9.23 5.81 14.02
N LEU A 72 10.02 6.39 13.12
CA LEU A 72 9.52 6.94 11.87
C LEU A 72 9.03 5.83 10.92
N PHE A 73 9.74 4.70 10.88
CA PHE A 73 9.30 3.51 10.14
C PHE A 73 7.99 2.96 10.71
N GLY A 74 7.83 2.93 12.04
CA GLY A 74 6.58 2.54 12.70
C GLY A 74 5.40 3.43 12.32
N TRP A 75 5.59 4.76 12.35
CA TRP A 75 4.57 5.72 11.91
C TRP A 75 4.21 5.55 10.43
N PHE A 76 5.21 5.47 9.55
CA PHE A 76 4.98 5.18 8.14
C PHE A 76 4.14 3.92 7.96
N PHE A 77 4.58 2.81 8.58
CA PHE A 77 3.95 1.52 8.39
C PHE A 77 2.52 1.49 8.92
N ALA A 78 2.26 2.09 10.09
CA ALA A 78 0.91 2.18 10.64
C ALA A 78 -0.01 3.07 9.79
N THR A 79 0.42 4.29 9.46
CA THR A 79 -0.36 5.25 8.67
C THR A 79 -0.66 4.71 7.27
N TYR A 80 0.31 4.10 6.60
CA TYR A 80 0.14 3.52 5.27
C TYR A 80 -0.86 2.36 5.28
N ASN A 81 -0.70 1.39 6.19
CA ASN A 81 -1.62 0.26 6.29
C ASN A 81 -3.03 0.70 6.68
N ALA A 82 -3.17 1.68 7.59
CA ALA A 82 -4.47 2.25 7.93
C ALA A 82 -5.15 2.87 6.70
N GLY A 83 -4.39 3.60 5.87
CA GLY A 83 -4.89 4.14 4.60
C GLY A 83 -5.33 3.07 3.62
N VAL A 84 -4.52 2.03 3.39
CA VAL A 84 -4.85 0.92 2.49
C VAL A 84 -6.12 0.21 2.95
N ILE A 85 -6.22 -0.13 4.24
CA ILE A 85 -7.39 -0.80 4.81
C ILE A 85 -8.63 0.08 4.66
N LEU A 86 -8.55 1.36 5.04
CA LEU A 86 -9.70 2.27 4.99
C LEU A 86 -10.18 2.48 3.55
N THR A 87 -9.28 2.77 2.61
CA THR A 87 -9.64 2.92 1.20
C THR A 87 -10.25 1.64 0.65
N SER A 88 -9.66 0.47 0.93
CA SER A 88 -10.18 -0.81 0.43
C SER A 88 -11.56 -1.15 1.04
N ALA A 89 -11.74 -0.90 2.33
CA ALA A 89 -13.02 -1.10 3.01
C ALA A 89 -14.11 -0.19 2.41
N MET A 90 -13.79 1.08 2.16
CA MET A 90 -14.74 2.00 1.54
C MET A 90 -15.07 1.62 0.09
N LEU A 91 -14.11 1.15 -0.70
CA LEU A 91 -14.38 0.63 -2.05
C LEU A 91 -15.33 -0.57 -2.01
N ILE A 92 -15.14 -1.49 -1.05
CA ILE A 92 -16.02 -2.66 -0.90
C ILE A 92 -17.42 -2.25 -0.46
N VAL A 93 -17.53 -1.43 0.61
CA VAL A 93 -18.82 -0.98 1.13
C VAL A 93 -19.59 -0.17 0.09
N HIS A 94 -18.94 0.83 -0.52
CA HIS A 94 -19.57 1.66 -1.55
C HIS A 94 -19.95 0.83 -2.77
N GLY A 95 -19.05 -0.07 -3.21
CA GLY A 95 -19.32 -0.93 -4.34
C GLY A 95 -20.49 -1.89 -4.12
N MET A 96 -20.65 -2.43 -2.91
CA MET A 96 -21.82 -3.24 -2.56
C MET A 96 -23.12 -2.44 -2.57
N LEU A 97 -23.09 -1.18 -2.12
CA LEU A 97 -24.27 -0.29 -2.19
C LEU A 97 -24.65 0.01 -3.64
N THR A 98 -23.67 0.31 -4.49
CA THR A 98 -23.88 0.54 -5.92
C THR A 98 -24.49 -0.68 -6.61
N VAL A 99 -23.98 -1.88 -6.34
CA VAL A 99 -24.52 -3.12 -6.91
C VAL A 99 -25.96 -3.39 -6.46
N ARG A 100 -26.35 -2.94 -5.26
CA ARG A 100 -27.71 -3.05 -4.73
C ARG A 100 -28.63 -1.90 -5.13
N GLY A 101 -28.15 -0.93 -5.92
CA GLY A 101 -28.91 0.27 -6.27
C GLY A 101 -29.24 1.18 -5.09
N VAL A 102 -28.50 1.08 -3.98
CA VAL A 102 -28.70 1.91 -2.79
C VAL A 102 -27.86 3.17 -2.91
N GLU A 103 -28.47 4.34 -2.71
CA GLU A 103 -27.72 5.60 -2.73
C GLU A 103 -26.64 5.63 -1.64
N SER A 104 -25.46 6.10 -2.03
CA SER A 104 -24.33 6.27 -1.13
C SER A 104 -24.49 7.54 -0.30
N SER A 105 -24.07 7.50 0.97
CA SER A 105 -24.14 8.65 1.85
C SER A 105 -22.88 9.52 1.77
N ALA A 106 -23.03 10.82 2.03
CA ALA A 106 -21.90 11.75 2.15
C ALA A 106 -20.85 11.30 3.19
N MET A 107 -21.26 10.51 4.19
CA MET A 107 -20.38 9.92 5.18
C MET A 107 -19.37 8.94 4.54
N ILE A 108 -19.82 8.09 3.61
CA ILE A 108 -18.95 7.11 2.93
C ILE A 108 -17.92 7.84 2.06
N ALA A 109 -18.35 8.88 1.35
CA ALA A 109 -17.44 9.74 0.58
C ALA A 109 -16.38 10.42 1.49
N GLY A 110 -16.79 10.88 2.68
CA GLY A 110 -15.88 11.45 3.67
C GLY A 110 -14.81 10.46 4.14
N PHE A 111 -15.20 9.23 4.48
CA PHE A 111 -14.25 8.18 4.88
C PHE A 111 -13.34 7.71 3.74
N ALA A 112 -13.85 7.67 2.50
CA ALA A 112 -13.02 7.40 1.32
C ALA A 112 -11.93 8.48 1.15
N GLY A 113 -12.29 9.76 1.34
CA GLY A 113 -11.35 10.88 1.35
C GLY A 113 -10.29 10.77 2.46
N LEU A 114 -10.70 10.36 3.68
CA LEU A 114 -9.76 10.10 4.77
C LEU A 114 -8.76 9.00 4.41
N GLY A 115 -9.20 7.91 3.77
CA GLY A 115 -8.30 6.87 3.26
C GLY A 115 -7.19 7.45 2.38
N HIS A 116 -7.52 8.34 1.45
CA HIS A 116 -6.55 9.04 0.62
C HIS A 116 -5.61 9.96 1.42
N MET A 117 -6.10 10.65 2.46
CA MET A 117 -5.24 11.46 3.33
C MET A 117 -4.21 10.58 4.07
N PHE A 118 -4.63 9.43 4.59
CA PHE A 118 -3.73 8.47 5.24
C PHE A 118 -2.69 7.91 4.26
N LEU A 119 -3.10 7.52 3.05
CA LEU A 119 -2.18 7.05 2.01
C LEU A 119 -1.15 8.13 1.64
N THR A 120 -1.60 9.38 1.48
CA THR A 120 -0.73 10.52 1.16
C THR A 120 0.27 10.76 2.28
N ALA A 121 -0.20 10.82 3.53
CA ALA A 121 0.67 10.98 4.70
C ALA A 121 1.68 9.83 4.84
N GLY A 122 1.23 8.59 4.62
CA GLY A 122 2.09 7.41 4.59
C GLY A 122 3.19 7.54 3.52
N MET A 123 2.84 7.96 2.30
CA MET A 123 3.83 8.13 1.24
C MET A 123 4.83 9.24 1.53
N ILE A 124 4.40 10.35 2.12
CA ILE A 124 5.31 11.41 2.56
C ILE A 124 6.30 10.87 3.59
N LEU A 125 5.83 10.09 4.58
CA LEU A 125 6.70 9.48 5.59
C LEU A 125 7.72 8.51 4.97
N LEU A 126 7.32 7.73 3.95
CA LEU A 126 8.26 6.88 3.20
C LEU A 126 9.35 7.70 2.52
N PHE A 127 8.98 8.80 1.84
CA PHE A 127 9.94 9.68 1.19
C PHE A 127 10.91 10.35 2.17
N VAL A 128 10.42 10.74 3.35
CA VAL A 128 11.28 11.28 4.42
C VAL A 128 12.27 10.20 4.89
N LEU A 129 11.83 8.96 5.10
CA LEU A 129 12.72 7.84 5.44
C LEU A 129 13.78 7.61 4.38
N LEU A 130 13.38 7.58 3.11
CA LEU A 130 14.30 7.40 1.97
C LEU A 130 15.33 8.53 1.90
N ARG A 131 14.91 9.80 1.99
CA ARG A 131 15.85 10.94 1.97
C ARG A 131 16.89 10.88 3.08
N ARG A 132 16.52 10.35 4.25
CA ARG A 132 17.44 10.21 5.39
C ARG A 132 18.45 9.08 5.22
N GLN A 133 18.11 8.01 4.51
CA GLN A 133 18.98 6.83 4.36
C GLN A 133 19.76 6.79 3.05
N VAL A 134 19.19 7.31 1.95
CA VAL A 134 19.86 7.32 0.64
C VAL A 134 21.06 8.26 0.64
N ARG A 135 20.96 9.45 1.28
CA ARG A 135 22.08 10.41 1.32
C ARG A 135 23.33 9.85 2.02
N PRO A 136 23.23 9.28 3.24
CA PRO A 136 24.36 8.59 3.87
C PRO A 136 24.85 7.37 3.07
N ALA A 137 23.95 6.57 2.49
CA ALA A 137 24.32 5.39 1.71
C ALA A 137 25.15 5.74 0.46
N MET A 138 24.79 6.82 -0.25
CA MET A 138 25.57 7.30 -1.39
C MET A 138 26.92 7.92 -0.96
N ALA A 139 26.99 8.56 0.21
CA ALA A 139 28.25 9.11 0.72
C ALA A 139 29.24 8.03 1.17
N GLY A 140 28.75 6.92 1.74
CA GLY A 140 29.59 5.79 2.17
C GLY A 140 30.12 4.92 1.02
N GLY A 141 29.42 4.88 -0.12
CA GLY A 141 29.88 4.17 -1.31
C GLY A 141 31.11 4.82 -1.97
N THR A 142 31.17 6.16 -1.95
CA THR A 142 32.28 6.92 -2.54
C THR A 142 33.60 6.75 -1.78
N THR A 143 33.55 6.63 -0.45
CA THR A 143 34.75 6.41 0.38
C THR A 143 35.27 4.97 0.32
N ALA A 144 34.40 3.97 0.18
CA ALA A 144 34.80 2.58 0.03
C ALA A 144 35.53 2.31 -1.31
N ALA A 145 35.08 2.95 -2.40
CA ALA A 145 35.73 2.84 -3.71
C ALA A 145 37.11 3.51 -3.75
N ALA A 146 37.28 4.64 -3.05
CA ALA A 146 38.58 5.34 -2.97
C ALA A 146 39.62 4.58 -2.13
N GLY A 147 39.20 3.89 -1.06
CA GLY A 147 40.11 3.09 -0.22
C GLY A 147 40.68 1.86 -0.93
N GLN A 148 39.92 1.24 -1.84
CA GLN A 148 40.39 0.08 -2.60
C GLN A 148 41.39 0.45 -3.70
N ALA A 149 41.31 1.67 -4.26
CA ALA A 149 42.25 2.18 -5.25
C ALA A 149 43.63 2.57 -4.65
N GLY A 150 43.68 2.90 -3.35
CA GLY A 150 44.93 3.23 -2.65
C GLY A 150 45.73 2.02 -2.16
N LEU A 151 45.09 0.84 -2.03
CA LEU A 151 45.72 -0.41 -1.59
C LEU A 151 46.32 -1.24 -2.74
N GLN A 152 46.08 -0.84 -4.00
CA GLN A 152 46.64 -1.48 -5.20
C GLN A 152 47.83 -0.71 -5.81
N ARG A 153 48.40 0.26 -5.10
CA ARG A 153 49.59 1.01 -5.51
C ARG A 153 50.77 0.76 -4.59
#